data_AF-A0A1X9HEX6-F1
#
_entry.id   AF-A0A1X9HEX6-F1
#
_cell.length_a   1.000
_cell.length_b   1.000
_cell.length_c   1.000
_cell.angle_alpha   90.00
_cell.angle_beta   90.00
_cell.angle_gamma   90.00
#
_symmetry.space_group_name_H-M   'P 1'
#
loop_
_entity.id
_entity.type
_entity.pdbx_description
1 polymer ?
#
loop_
_entity_poly.entity_id
_entity_poly.type
_entity_poly.pdbx_seq_one_letter_code
_entity_poly.pdbx_strand_id
1 'polypeptide(L)'
;MFMLMIFTLTSMLIIWMKHPLSLGLMLLIQTINLSLYIGYYSTTYWFSYILFLIMIGSMLILFIYMTSVASNEKFYFSINMTMLSLMLLSIWMIMYNFMNPSFIKLNYKIENITTNKFEILLTKYINFPNHYMYYMLIIYLLITLLVIVQITNFKKSGTLRSSTNYENTYTKNIPNT
;
A
#
# COMPACT_ATOMS: atom_id res chain seq x y z
N MET A 1 8.97 -19.25 -6.98
CA MET A 1 9.46 -18.60 -8.23
C MET A 1 8.36 -17.92 -9.00
N PHE A 2 7.25 -18.60 -9.33
CA PHE A 2 6.12 -17.95 -10.04
C PHE A 2 5.55 -16.71 -9.33
N MET A 3 5.41 -16.75 -8.00
CA MET A 3 4.99 -15.57 -7.23
C MET A 3 5.98 -14.39 -7.31
N LEU A 4 7.29 -14.64 -7.37
CA LEU A 4 8.30 -13.59 -7.60
C LEU A 4 8.17 -12.99 -8.99
N MET A 5 7.91 -13.83 -9.99
CA MET A 5 7.69 -13.39 -11.37
C MET A 5 6.50 -12.43 -11.42
N ILE A 6 5.35 -12.79 -10.83
CA ILE A 6 4.19 -11.90 -10.78
C ILE A 6 4.54 -10.60 -10.04
N PHE A 7 5.23 -10.68 -8.90
CA PHE A 7 5.62 -9.49 -8.14
C PHE A 7 6.48 -8.52 -8.97
N THR A 8 7.52 -9.02 -9.65
CA THR A 8 8.40 -8.18 -10.47
C THR A 8 7.70 -7.59 -11.70
N LEU A 9 6.82 -8.36 -12.35
CA LEU A 9 6.01 -7.87 -13.46
C LEU A 9 5.08 -6.74 -13.01
N THR A 10 4.36 -6.96 -11.90
CA THR A 10 3.46 -5.95 -11.35
C THR A 10 4.18 -4.68 -10.93
N SER A 11 5.36 -4.78 -10.32
CA SER A 11 6.16 -3.61 -9.91
C SER A 11 6.65 -2.77 -11.11
N MET A 12 7.05 -3.41 -12.21
CA MET A 12 7.50 -2.67 -13.40
C MET A 12 6.36 -1.95 -14.10
N LEU A 13 5.15 -2.52 -14.09
CA LEU A 13 3.96 -1.90 -14.68
C LEU A 13 3.50 -0.66 -13.91
N ILE A 14 3.70 -0.61 -12.60
CA ILE A 14 3.29 0.52 -11.74
C ILE A 14 3.92 1.84 -12.19
N ILE A 15 5.19 1.84 -12.62
CA ILE A 15 5.93 3.06 -13.02
C ILE A 15 5.22 3.81 -14.15
N TRP A 16 4.48 3.10 -14.99
CA TRP A 16 3.87 3.64 -16.18
C TRP A 16 2.36 3.94 -16.02
N MET A 17 1.76 3.55 -14.88
CA MET A 17 0.33 3.77 -14.62
C MET A 17 0.09 5.21 -14.17
N LYS A 18 -0.81 5.91 -14.86
CA LYS A 18 -1.17 7.31 -14.55
C LYS A 18 -2.47 7.44 -13.75
N HIS A 19 -3.43 6.57 -14.01
CA HIS A 19 -4.76 6.70 -13.39
C HIS A 19 -4.71 6.21 -11.93
N PRO A 20 -5.16 7.01 -10.94
CA PRO A 20 -5.03 6.68 -9.52
C PRO A 20 -5.77 5.39 -9.15
N LEU A 21 -6.93 5.13 -9.77
CA LEU A 21 -7.68 3.89 -9.54
C LEU A 21 -6.95 2.65 -10.07
N SER A 22 -6.33 2.72 -11.25
CA SER A 22 -5.58 1.56 -11.77
C SER A 22 -4.29 1.34 -10.99
N LEU A 23 -3.65 2.43 -10.54
CA LEU A 23 -2.52 2.36 -9.62
C LEU A 23 -2.91 1.66 -8.31
N GLY A 24 -4.04 2.03 -7.70
CA GLY A 24 -4.55 1.41 -6.47
C GLY A 24 -4.86 -0.08 -6.63
N LEU A 25 -5.50 -0.47 -7.74
CA LEU A 25 -5.76 -1.88 -8.06
C LEU A 25 -4.46 -2.67 -8.25
N MET A 26 -3.47 -2.09 -8.94
CA MET A 26 -2.20 -2.76 -9.17
C MET A 26 -1.40 -2.96 -7.87
N LEU A 27 -1.42 -1.96 -6.98
CA LEU A 27 -0.84 -2.06 -5.65
C LEU A 27 -1.54 -3.13 -4.81
N LEU A 28 -2.87 -3.25 -4.88
CA LEU A 28 -3.61 -4.30 -4.18
C LEU A 28 -3.15 -5.69 -4.63
N ILE A 29 -3.07 -5.94 -5.94
CA ILE A 29 -2.56 -7.22 -6.49
C ILE A 29 -1.12 -7.48 -6.01
N GLN A 30 -0.26 -6.46 -6.03
CA GLN A 30 1.12 -6.60 -5.57
C GLN A 30 1.20 -6.95 -4.07
N THR A 31 0.36 -6.35 -3.23
CA THR A 31 0.35 -6.61 -1.77
C THR A 31 -0.11 -8.02 -1.43
N ILE A 32 -1.10 -8.56 -2.16
CA ILE A 32 -1.53 -9.95 -2.03
C ILE A 32 -0.39 -10.91 -2.42
N ASN A 33 0.30 -10.66 -3.54
CA ASN A 33 1.42 -11.49 -3.96
C ASN A 33 2.58 -11.45 -2.96
N LEU A 34 2.85 -10.29 -2.37
CA LEU A 34 3.91 -10.14 -1.37
C LEU A 34 3.59 -10.88 -0.07
N SER A 35 2.36 -10.76 0.46
CA SER A 35 1.99 -11.44 1.70
C SER A 35 2.02 -12.96 1.55
N LEU A 36 1.56 -13.49 0.41
CA LEU A 36 1.65 -14.91 0.07
C LEU A 36 3.11 -15.37 -0.07
N TYR A 37 3.94 -14.56 -0.73
CA TYR A 37 5.36 -14.87 -0.88
C TYR A 37 6.07 -14.96 0.48
N ILE A 38 5.88 -13.97 1.35
CA ILE A 38 6.47 -13.97 2.70
C ILE A 38 5.94 -15.14 3.53
N GLY A 39 4.64 -15.44 3.42
CA GLY A 39 4.01 -16.57 4.11
C GLY A 39 4.64 -17.92 3.74
N TYR A 40 4.98 -18.11 2.46
CA TYR A 40 5.62 -19.35 1.99
C TYR A 40 7.05 -19.55 2.55
N TYR A 41 7.79 -18.46 2.77
CA TYR A 41 9.16 -18.54 3.29
C TYR A 41 9.24 -18.54 4.82
N SER A 42 8.22 -18.02 5.49
CA SER A 42 8.19 -17.95 6.95
C SER A 42 7.77 -19.27 7.58
N THR A 43 8.37 -19.62 8.71
CA THR A 43 7.95 -20.79 9.52
C THR A 43 6.53 -20.63 10.09
N THR A 44 6.04 -19.39 10.22
CA THR A 44 4.71 -19.07 10.76
C THR A 44 4.08 -17.90 10.00
N TYR A 45 2.79 -17.99 9.69
CA TYR A 45 2.06 -17.00 8.90
C TYR A 45 1.75 -15.66 9.61
N TRP A 46 2.15 -15.48 10.87
CA TRP A 46 1.81 -14.29 11.66
C TRP A 46 2.28 -12.97 11.01
N PHE A 47 3.52 -12.93 10.51
CA PHE A 47 4.05 -11.73 9.85
C PHE A 47 3.42 -11.47 8.49
N SER A 48 3.17 -12.51 7.68
CA SER A 48 2.45 -12.35 6.41
C SER A 48 1.03 -11.83 6.61
N TYR A 49 0.37 -12.23 7.70
CA TYR A 49 -0.97 -11.76 8.04
C TYR A 49 -0.98 -10.29 8.48
N ILE A 50 -0.07 -9.88 9.37
CA ILE A 50 0.05 -8.47 9.79
C ILE A 50 0.35 -7.57 8.57
N LEU A 51 1.27 -7.99 7.70
CA LEU A 51 1.61 -7.24 6.49
C LEU A 51 0.42 -7.08 5.56
N PHE A 52 -0.36 -8.14 5.35
CA PHE A 52 -1.57 -8.09 4.53
C PHE A 52 -2.60 -7.07 5.06
N LEU A 53 -2.88 -7.07 6.37
CA LEU A 53 -3.84 -6.16 6.98
C LEU A 53 -3.41 -4.70 6.88
N ILE A 54 -2.16 -4.39 7.21
CA ILE A 54 -1.66 -3.01 7.19
C ILE A 54 -1.67 -2.46 5.76
N MET A 55 -1.22 -3.27 4.78
CA MET A 55 -1.16 -2.83 3.39
C MET A 55 -2.55 -2.61 2.80
N ILE A 56 -3.51 -3.52 3.00
CA ILE A 56 -4.89 -3.31 2.52
C ILE A 56 -5.56 -2.13 3.22
N GLY A 57 -5.40 -2.01 4.54
CA GLY A 57 -5.94 -0.88 5.30
C GLY A 57 -5.46 0.47 4.76
N SER A 58 -4.16 0.58 4.46
CA SER A 58 -3.59 1.80 3.87
C SER A 58 -4.14 2.11 2.47
N MET A 59 -4.38 1.08 1.65
CA MET A 59 -4.88 1.25 0.28
C MET A 59 -6.35 1.66 0.25
N LEU A 60 -7.17 1.19 1.21
CA LEU A 60 -8.58 1.60 1.32
C LEU A 60 -8.72 3.10 1.62
N ILE A 61 -7.87 3.64 2.51
CA ILE A 61 -7.87 5.07 2.84
C ILE A 61 -7.49 5.91 1.61
N LEU A 62 -6.45 5.48 0.87
CA LEU A 62 -6.03 6.13 -0.36
C LEU A 62 -7.13 6.07 -1.44
N PHE A 63 -7.84 4.94 -1.54
CA PHE A 63 -8.95 4.79 -2.48
C PHE A 63 -10.10 5.76 -2.18
N ILE A 64 -10.52 5.88 -0.91
CA ILE A 64 -11.57 6.83 -0.50
C ILE A 64 -11.15 8.28 -0.80
N TYR A 65 -9.89 8.63 -0.54
CA TYR A 65 -9.39 9.96 -0.86
C TYR A 65 -9.45 10.25 -2.37
N MET A 66 -8.96 9.35 -3.21
CA MET A 66 -8.93 9.55 -4.66
C MET A 66 -10.31 9.60 -5.29
N THR A 67 -11.27 8.77 -4.86
CA THR A 67 -12.65 8.83 -5.36
C THR A 67 -13.39 10.09 -4.91
N SER A 68 -12.99 10.70 -3.78
CA SER A 68 -13.57 11.96 -3.32
C SER A 68 -13.03 13.20 -4.03
N VAL A 69 -11.86 13.12 -4.65
CA VAL A 69 -11.15 14.28 -5.25
C VAL A 69 -11.21 14.28 -6.77
N ALA A 70 -11.25 13.12 -7.43
CA ALA A 70 -11.18 13.04 -8.89
C ALA A 70 -12.58 12.90 -9.53
N SER A 71 -12.81 13.65 -10.62
CA SER A 71 -13.88 13.34 -11.58
C SER A 71 -13.61 11.97 -12.22
N ASN A 72 -14.65 11.15 -12.45
CA ASN A 72 -14.54 9.86 -13.13
C ASN A 72 -14.05 10.03 -14.58
N GLU A 73 -12.75 10.13 -14.80
CA GLU A 73 -12.14 10.11 -16.13
C GLU A 73 -12.29 8.72 -16.75
N LYS A 74 -12.55 8.69 -18.06
CA LYS A 74 -12.68 7.42 -18.79
C LYS A 74 -11.33 6.71 -18.84
N PHE A 75 -11.32 5.44 -18.49
CA PHE A 75 -10.11 4.62 -18.52
C PHE A 75 -9.70 4.28 -19.96
N TYR A 76 -8.51 4.71 -20.37
CA TYR A 76 -7.93 4.34 -21.67
C TYR A 76 -6.85 3.28 -21.48
N PHE A 77 -7.09 2.09 -22.02
CA PHE A 77 -6.06 1.05 -22.14
C PHE A 77 -5.03 1.46 -23.20
N SER A 78 -3.75 1.40 -22.86
CA SER A 78 -2.66 1.65 -23.81
C SER A 78 -2.10 0.34 -24.35
N ILE A 79 -2.17 0.17 -25.67
CA ILE A 79 -1.59 -0.99 -26.38
C ILE A 79 -0.08 -1.13 -26.09
N ASN A 80 0.61 -0.01 -25.89
CA ASN A 80 2.04 -0.02 -25.58
C ASN A 80 2.34 -0.70 -24.24
N MET A 81 1.45 -0.52 -23.26
CA MET A 81 1.61 -1.14 -21.94
C MET A 81 1.35 -2.64 -21.97
N THR A 82 0.40 -3.08 -22.80
CA THR A 82 0.17 -4.51 -23.02
C THR A 82 1.31 -5.17 -23.80
N MET A 83 1.93 -4.46 -24.74
CA MET A 83 3.12 -4.97 -25.44
C MET A 83 4.34 -5.04 -24.51
N LEU A 84 4.54 -4.04 -23.65
CA LEU A 84 5.59 -4.05 -22.64
C LEU A 84 5.42 -5.25 -21.68
N SER A 85 4.20 -5.51 -21.21
CA SER A 85 3.95 -6.63 -20.29
C SER A 85 4.22 -7.99 -20.95
N LEU A 86 3.84 -8.15 -22.22
CA LEU A 86 4.12 -9.36 -23.00
C LEU A 86 5.62 -9.57 -23.24
N MET A 87 6.37 -8.51 -23.52
CA MET A 87 7.82 -8.59 -23.69
C MET A 87 8.53 -8.99 -22.38
N LEU A 88 8.10 -8.41 -21.26
CA LEU A 88 8.66 -8.76 -19.95
C LEU A 88 8.35 -10.21 -19.57
N LEU A 89 7.14 -10.69 -19.90
CA LEU A 89 6.75 -12.09 -19.72
C LEU A 89 7.64 -13.03 -20.54
N SER A 90 7.91 -12.72 -21.81
CA SER A 90 8.71 -13.59 -22.67
C SER A 90 10.16 -13.69 -22.22
N ILE A 91 10.78 -12.57 -21.81
CA ILE A 91 12.13 -12.56 -21.24
C ILE A 91 12.20 -13.45 -20.00
N TRP A 92 11.20 -13.37 -19.13
CA TRP A 92 11.14 -14.20 -17.93
C TRP A 92 11.03 -15.70 -18.23
N MET A 93 10.22 -16.09 -19.21
CA MET A 93 10.10 -17.50 -19.62
C MET A 93 11.43 -18.05 -20.12
N ILE A 94 12.21 -17.23 -20.83
CA ILE A 94 13.56 -17.58 -21.27
C ILE A 94 14.48 -17.76 -20.05
N MET A 95 14.48 -16.81 -19.11
CA MET A 95 15.31 -16.87 -17.90
C MET A 95 14.98 -18.08 -17.01
N TYR A 96 13.70 -18.46 -16.92
CA TYR A 96 13.27 -19.61 -16.16
C TYR A 96 13.88 -20.92 -16.69
N ASN A 97 13.94 -21.06 -18.02
CA ASN A 97 14.53 -22.25 -18.65
C ASN A 97 16.04 -22.39 -18.39
N PHE A 98 16.74 -21.28 -18.15
CA PHE A 98 18.17 -21.27 -17.84
C PHE A 98 18.49 -21.43 -16.35
N MET A 99 17.48 -21.49 -15.46
CA MET A 99 17.74 -21.63 -14.03
C MET A 99 18.15 -23.06 -13.65
N ASN A 100 19.27 -23.16 -12.95
CA ASN A 100 19.76 -24.43 -12.41
C ASN A 100 18.84 -24.95 -11.29
N PRO A 101 18.40 -26.23 -11.33
CA PRO A 101 17.52 -26.82 -10.32
C PRO A 101 18.17 -26.94 -8.93
N SER A 102 19.50 -26.83 -8.84
CA SER A 102 20.25 -26.85 -7.57
C SER A 102 19.95 -25.64 -6.67
N PHE A 103 19.62 -24.47 -7.24
CA PHE A 103 19.25 -23.28 -6.47
C PHE A 103 17.94 -23.46 -5.70
N ILE A 104 17.02 -24.30 -6.20
CA ILE A 104 15.71 -24.54 -5.57
C ILE A 104 15.87 -25.37 -4.29
N LYS A 105 16.85 -26.27 -4.23
CA LYS A 105 17.10 -27.14 -3.06
C LYS A 105 17.71 -26.42 -1.86
N LEU A 106 18.37 -25.28 -2.05
CA LEU A 106 19.02 -24.56 -0.95
C LEU A 106 18.00 -24.00 0.08
N ASN A 107 16.79 -23.66 -0.37
CA ASN A 107 15.75 -23.06 0.47
C ASN A 107 15.09 -24.03 1.46
N TYR A 108 15.13 -25.35 1.20
CA TYR A 108 14.47 -26.35 2.05
C TYR A 108 15.26 -26.66 3.34
N LYS A 109 16.52 -26.23 3.46
CA LYS A 109 17.34 -26.51 4.66
C LYS A 109 16.99 -25.67 5.89
N ILE A 110 16.03 -24.74 5.78
CA ILE A 110 15.64 -23.82 6.86
C ILE A 110 14.52 -24.39 7.75
N GLU A 111 13.86 -25.49 7.34
CA GLU A 111 12.64 -26.00 7.99
C GLU A 111 12.82 -26.59 9.41
N ASN A 112 14.04 -26.83 9.88
CA ASN A 112 14.25 -27.44 11.21
C ASN A 112 14.35 -26.41 12.35
N ILE A 113 13.64 -25.29 12.24
CA ILE A 113 13.56 -24.30 13.30
C ILE A 113 12.21 -24.41 14.00
N THR A 114 12.26 -25.07 15.14
CA THR A 114 11.16 -25.43 16.03
C THR A 114 10.24 -24.27 16.43
N THR A 115 9.00 -24.64 16.75
CA THR A 115 7.92 -23.81 17.30
C THR A 115 8.34 -22.94 18.49
N ASN A 116 9.31 -23.39 19.31
CA ASN A 116 9.82 -22.61 20.45
C ASN A 116 10.50 -21.28 20.07
N LYS A 117 10.97 -21.12 18.81
CA LYS A 117 11.53 -19.83 18.39
C LYS A 117 10.47 -18.78 18.05
N PHE A 118 9.22 -19.17 17.84
CA PHE A 118 8.14 -18.24 17.49
C PHE A 118 7.74 -17.34 18.66
N GLU A 119 7.59 -17.91 19.86
CA GLU A 119 7.30 -17.12 21.07
C GLU A 119 8.45 -16.17 21.43
N ILE A 120 9.68 -16.63 21.25
CA ILE A 120 10.88 -15.79 21.40
C ILE A 120 10.89 -14.66 20.36
N LEU A 121 10.45 -14.92 19.12
CA LEU A 121 10.39 -13.91 18.06
C LEU A 121 9.36 -12.82 18.35
N LEU A 122 8.19 -13.18 18.88
CA LEU A 122 7.14 -12.23 19.28
C LEU A 122 7.58 -11.34 20.45
N THR A 123 8.28 -11.91 21.44
CA THR A 123 8.69 -11.20 22.66
C THR A 123 10.03 -10.47 22.52
N LYS A 124 10.78 -10.70 21.42
CA LYS A 124 12.13 -10.16 21.19
C LYS A 124 12.22 -8.64 21.31
N TYR A 125 11.20 -7.91 20.86
CA TYR A 125 11.22 -6.44 20.86
C TYR A 125 10.72 -5.83 22.17
N ILE A 126 10.01 -6.59 22.99
CA ILE A 126 9.54 -6.17 24.30
C ILE A 126 10.66 -6.36 25.34
N ASN A 127 11.47 -7.41 25.17
CA ASN A 127 12.53 -7.75 26.11
C ASN A 127 13.85 -6.99 25.82
N PHE A 128 14.69 -6.90 26.85
CA PHE A 128 16.06 -6.41 26.71
C PHE A 128 16.84 -7.30 25.73
N PRO A 129 17.72 -6.76 24.85
CA PRO A 129 18.16 -5.35 24.73
C PRO A 129 17.28 -4.48 23.82
N ASN A 130 16.38 -5.06 23.04
CA ASN A 130 15.71 -4.35 21.95
C ASN A 130 14.52 -3.47 22.36
N HIS A 131 14.10 -3.50 23.63
CA HIS A 131 13.04 -2.67 24.20
C HIS A 131 13.13 -1.16 23.87
N TYR A 132 14.32 -0.59 23.65
CA TYR A 132 14.46 0.80 23.20
C TYR A 132 13.76 1.06 21.86
N MET A 133 13.83 0.13 20.91
CA MET A 133 13.12 0.26 19.62
C MET A 133 11.60 0.30 19.83
N TYR A 134 11.09 -0.47 20.80
CA TYR A 134 9.67 -0.48 21.13
C TYR A 134 9.20 0.87 21.69
N TYR A 135 9.93 1.44 22.65
CA TYR A 135 9.60 2.77 23.18
C TYR A 135 9.69 3.87 22.12
N MET A 136 10.68 3.81 21.22
CA MET A 136 10.80 4.77 20.11
C MET A 136 9.60 4.73 19.17
N LEU A 137 9.06 3.53 18.86
CA LEU A 137 7.85 3.40 18.04
C LEU A 137 6.60 3.99 18.70
N ILE A 138 6.44 3.79 20.02
CA ILE A 138 5.31 4.39 20.76
C ILE A 138 5.38 5.91 20.71
N ILE A 139 6.54 6.49 21.00
CA ILE A 139 6.74 7.95 20.98
C ILE A 139 6.51 8.49 19.57
N TYR A 140 7.02 7.81 18.53
CA TYR A 140 6.80 8.19 17.14
C TYR A 140 5.30 8.21 16.76
N LEU A 141 4.54 7.16 17.10
CA LEU A 141 3.10 7.10 16.83
C LEU A 141 2.33 8.19 17.60
N LEU A 142 2.74 8.49 18.83
CA LEU A 142 2.12 9.56 19.62
C LEU A 142 2.37 10.94 19.01
N ILE A 143 3.61 11.23 18.60
CA ILE A 143 3.94 12.50 17.95
C ILE A 143 3.20 12.64 16.62
N THR A 144 3.16 11.59 15.79
CA THR A 144 2.44 11.64 14.50
C THR A 144 0.94 11.92 14.69
N LEU A 145 0.30 11.32 15.70
CA LEU A 145 -1.09 11.62 16.04
C LEU A 145 -1.29 13.11 16.41
N LEU A 146 -0.43 13.66 17.29
CA LEU A 146 -0.51 15.07 17.70
C LEU A 146 -0.34 16.01 16.50
N VAL A 147 0.63 15.73 15.62
CA VAL A 147 0.88 16.51 14.41
C VAL A 147 -0.32 16.44 13.45
N ILE A 148 -0.92 15.26 13.25
CA ILE A 148 -2.09 15.09 12.38
C ILE A 148 -3.29 15.91 12.92
N VAL A 149 -3.54 15.88 14.23
CA VAL A 149 -4.61 16.68 14.86
C VAL A 149 -4.37 18.18 14.65
N GLN A 150 -3.12 18.64 14.79
CA GLN A 150 -2.78 20.04 14.50
C GLN A 150 -3.03 20.40 13.02
N ILE A 151 -2.55 19.60 12.07
CA ILE A 151 -2.71 19.86 10.61
C ILE A 151 -4.18 19.89 10.21
N THR A 152 -5.01 18.98 10.75
CA THR A 152 -6.44 18.92 10.41
C THR A 152 -7.24 20.10 10.96
N ASN A 153 -6.89 20.64 12.14
CA ASN A 153 -7.55 21.81 12.71
C ASN A 153 -7.35 23.08 11.87
N PHE A 154 -6.17 23.27 11.26
CA PHE A 154 -5.91 24.43 10.38
C PHE A 154 -6.74 24.42 9.09
N LYS A 155 -7.17 23.25 8.60
CA LYS A 155 -7.95 23.14 7.36
C LYS A 155 -9.46 23.36 7.54
N LYS A 156 -9.96 23.41 8.78
CA LYS A 156 -11.40 23.57 9.08
C LYS A 156 -11.94 24.98 8.80
N SER A 157 -11.08 25.99 8.67
CA SER A 157 -11.48 27.39 8.41
C SER A 157 -11.78 27.71 6.95
N GLY A 158 -11.48 26.80 6.01
CA GLY A 158 -11.87 26.92 4.60
C GLY A 158 -12.98 25.93 4.28
N THR A 159 -14.23 26.39 4.28
CA THR A 159 -15.37 25.58 3.85
C THR A 159 -15.31 25.32 2.35
N LEU A 160 -15.49 24.05 1.93
CA LEU A 160 -15.73 23.65 0.53
C LEU A 160 -17.11 24.10 -0.02
N ARG A 161 -17.92 24.78 0.80
CA ARG A 161 -18.97 25.72 0.36
C ARG A 161 -18.96 26.91 1.30
N SER A 162 -18.54 28.07 0.81
CA SER A 162 -18.80 29.34 1.47
C SER A 162 -20.31 29.58 1.50
N SER A 163 -20.98 29.27 2.59
CA SER A 163 -22.31 29.82 2.89
C SER A 163 -22.12 31.23 3.46
N THR A 164 -21.58 32.13 2.66
CA THR A 164 -21.49 33.56 2.99
C THR A 164 -21.67 34.32 1.68
N ASN A 165 -22.81 35.02 1.56
CA ASN A 165 -23.22 35.98 0.51
C ASN A 165 -24.52 35.65 -0.27
N TYR A 166 -25.54 35.05 0.36
CA TYR A 166 -26.91 35.09 -0.19
C TYR A 166 -27.88 36.04 0.55
N GLU A 167 -27.49 36.61 1.70
CA GLU A 167 -28.38 37.52 2.45
C GLU A 167 -28.33 38.99 1.99
N ASN A 168 -27.36 39.39 1.15
CA ASN A 168 -27.19 40.81 0.77
C ASN A 168 -27.76 41.18 -0.61
N THR A 169 -28.40 40.26 -1.33
CA THR A 169 -28.97 40.57 -2.66
C THR A 169 -30.46 40.90 -2.65
N TYR A 170 -31.18 40.68 -1.54
CA TYR A 170 -32.64 40.89 -1.48
C TYR A 170 -33.09 42.16 -0.76
N THR A 171 -32.19 42.94 -0.16
CA THR A 171 -32.55 44.11 0.67
C THR A 171 -32.26 45.47 0.03
N LYS A 172 -31.70 45.55 -1.18
CA LYS A 172 -31.30 46.83 -1.81
C LYS A 172 -32.23 47.41 -2.89
N ASN A 173 -33.29 46.72 -3.30
CA ASN A 173 -34.14 47.16 -4.41
C ASN A 173 -35.61 47.34 -4.03
N ILE A 174 -35.90 48.11 -2.97
CA ILE A 174 -37.24 48.68 -2.78
C ILE A 174 -37.14 50.18 -3.08
N PRO A 175 -37.72 50.66 -4.20
CA PRO A 175 -37.80 52.09 -4.46
C PRO A 175 -38.84 52.69 -3.51
N ASN A 176 -38.38 53.55 -2.60
CA ASN A 176 -39.27 54.47 -1.89
C ASN A 176 -39.70 55.55 -2.88
N THR A 177 -41.02 55.70 -2.98
CA THR A 177 -41.78 56.78 -3.61
C THR A 177 -41.20 58.17 -3.35
#